data_AF-A0A840GT38-F1
#
_entry.id   AF-A0A840GT38-F1
#
_cell.length_a   1.000
_cell.length_b   1.000
_cell.length_c   1.000
_cell.angle_alpha   90.00
_cell.angle_beta   90.00
_cell.angle_gamma   90.00
#
_symmetry.space_group_name_H-M   'P 1'
#
loop_
_entity.id
_entity.type
_entity.pdbx_description
1 polymer ?
#
loop_
_entity_poly.entity_id
_entity_poly.type
_entity_poly.pdbx_seq_one_letter_code
_entity_poly.pdbx_strand_id
1 'polypeptide(L)'
;MGVLSHLRVVEIGSSAATSYCPRLFADFGADVQKVEPPLGDPLRRSAPTTPNEQSAWFAFLNFNKSSLIIDATAPGAIERLIALIDDCEVVLDGRDVDSADCPSSDIAAVRARRSDLIYLGASWFGREGPNAAFAGTESTVRALAGLIKLVGPAAARTRFSVSVWCEQHV
;
A
#
# COMPACT_ATOMS: atom_id res chain seq x y z
N MET A 1 -26.89 -0.19 1.22
CA MET A 1 -25.99 0.93 0.88
C MET A 1 -25.09 1.14 2.08
N GLY A 2 -23.76 1.01 1.91
CA GLY A 2 -22.80 1.07 3.03
C GLY A 2 -22.63 2.49 3.57
N VAL A 3 -22.09 2.64 4.78
CA VAL A 3 -21.93 3.95 5.44
C VAL A 3 -20.98 4.88 4.70
N LEU A 4 -20.02 4.34 3.94
CA LEU A 4 -19.06 5.13 3.15
C LEU A 4 -19.37 5.14 1.65
N SER A 5 -20.59 4.79 1.21
CA SER A 5 -20.91 4.67 -0.22
C SER A 5 -20.91 5.98 -1.02
N HIS A 6 -20.73 7.10 -0.35
CA HIS A 6 -20.59 8.42 -0.96
C HIS A 6 -19.12 8.81 -1.18
N LEU A 7 -18.17 7.95 -0.78
CA LEU A 7 -16.74 8.19 -0.93
C LEU A 7 -16.17 7.38 -2.10
N ARG A 8 -15.33 8.06 -2.86
CA ARG A 8 -14.42 7.52 -3.86
C ARG A 8 -13.01 7.61 -3.30
N VAL A 9 -12.29 6.50 -3.38
CA VAL A 9 -10.98 6.34 -2.75
C VAL A 9 -10.00 5.82 -3.80
N VAL A 10 -8.87 6.51 -3.94
CA VAL A 10 -7.78 6.09 -4.79
C VAL A 10 -6.67 5.50 -3.93
N GLU A 11 -6.33 4.23 -4.18
CA GLU A 11 -5.18 3.56 -3.56
C GLU A 11 -4.00 3.56 -4.52
N ILE A 12 -2.85 4.06 -4.06
CA ILE A 12 -1.56 4.01 -4.75
C ILE A 12 -0.58 3.30 -3.82
N GLY A 13 0.02 2.21 -4.26
CA GLY A 13 0.87 1.38 -3.39
C GLY A 13 0.73 -0.11 -3.70
N SER A 14 1.74 -0.89 -3.30
CA SER A 14 1.76 -2.35 -3.47
C SER A 14 2.04 -3.12 -2.17
N SER A 15 2.09 -2.42 -1.02
CA SER A 15 2.40 -3.06 0.25
C SER A 15 1.19 -3.75 0.87
N ALA A 16 1.40 -4.94 1.42
CA ALA A 16 0.41 -5.59 2.28
C ALA A 16 0.05 -4.71 3.49
N ALA A 17 1.03 -3.97 4.02
CA ALA A 17 0.85 -3.10 5.18
C ALA A 17 -0.08 -1.91 4.88
N THR A 18 -0.06 -1.40 3.65
CA THR A 18 -0.85 -0.21 3.27
C THR A 18 -2.20 -0.58 2.70
N SER A 19 -2.32 -1.72 2.00
CA SER A 19 -3.56 -2.11 1.32
C SER A 19 -4.72 -2.49 2.25
N TYR A 20 -4.47 -2.69 3.55
CA TYR A 20 -5.53 -2.95 4.53
C TYR A 20 -6.42 -1.72 4.82
N CYS A 21 -5.84 -0.52 4.85
CA CYS A 21 -6.62 0.71 5.06
C CYS A 21 -7.70 0.94 3.97
N PRO A 22 -7.35 0.96 2.65
CA PRO A 22 -8.36 1.09 1.59
C PRO A 22 -9.34 -0.08 1.55
N ARG A 23 -8.94 -1.27 2.02
CA ARG A 23 -9.85 -2.42 2.16
C ARG A 23 -10.98 -2.13 3.14
N LEU A 24 -10.69 -1.46 4.27
CA LEU A 24 -11.73 -1.06 5.22
C LEU A 24 -12.72 -0.08 4.59
N PHE A 25 -12.24 0.89 3.79
CA PHE A 25 -13.14 1.79 3.05
C PHE A 25 -14.08 1.00 2.12
N ALA A 26 -13.54 0.04 1.36
CA ALA A 26 -14.31 -0.81 0.45
C ALA A 26 -15.35 -1.66 1.21
N ASP A 27 -14.98 -2.25 2.35
CA ASP A 27 -15.88 -3.06 3.17
C ASP A 27 -17.05 -2.27 3.76
N PHE A 28 -16.85 -0.97 4.04
CA PHE A 28 -17.91 -0.07 4.46
C PHE A 28 -18.65 0.60 3.28
N GLY A 29 -18.36 0.15 2.06
CA GLY A 29 -19.14 0.44 0.84
C GLY A 29 -18.61 1.59 -0.02
N ALA A 30 -17.42 2.14 0.25
CA ALA A 30 -16.80 3.14 -0.61
C ALA A 30 -16.41 2.54 -1.98
N ASP A 31 -16.39 3.38 -3.02
CA ASP A 31 -15.82 3.01 -4.31
C ASP A 31 -14.29 3.15 -4.24
N VAL A 32 -13.59 2.03 -4.15
CA VAL A 32 -12.14 2.00 -4.02
C VAL A 32 -11.51 1.55 -5.33
N GLN A 33 -10.71 2.43 -5.94
CA GLN A 33 -9.95 2.14 -7.14
C GLN A 33 -8.45 2.05 -6.80
N LYS A 34 -7.87 0.88 -7.02
CA LYS A 34 -6.44 0.66 -6.88
C LYS A 34 -5.72 0.94 -8.19
N VAL A 35 -4.71 1.80 -8.15
CA VAL A 35 -3.82 2.04 -9.28
C VAL A 35 -2.73 0.96 -9.31
N GLU A 36 -2.57 0.31 -10.46
CA GLU A 36 -1.58 -0.74 -10.66
C GLU A 36 -0.69 -0.45 -11.88
N PRO A 37 0.58 -0.92 -11.87
CA PRO A 37 1.41 -0.91 -13.05
C PRO A 37 0.93 -1.98 -14.07
N PRO A 38 1.45 -1.98 -15.32
CA PRO A 38 1.05 -2.95 -16.35
C PRO A 38 1.18 -4.42 -15.94
N LEU A 39 2.16 -4.75 -15.09
CA LEU A 39 2.38 -6.10 -14.57
C LEU A 39 1.45 -6.46 -13.38
N GLY A 40 0.60 -5.53 -12.96
CA GLY A 40 -0.24 -5.65 -11.77
C GLY A 40 0.54 -5.57 -10.46
N ASP A 41 -0.21 -5.52 -9.35
CA ASP A 41 0.33 -5.55 -8.00
C ASP A 41 1.19 -6.82 -7.78
N PRO A 42 2.46 -6.68 -7.35
CA PRO A 42 3.32 -7.80 -6.97
C PRO A 42 2.66 -8.81 -6.02
N LEU A 43 1.77 -8.38 -5.13
CA LEU A 43 1.03 -9.25 -4.22
C LEU A 43 0.21 -10.31 -4.94
N ARG A 44 -0.21 -10.08 -6.20
CA ARG A 44 -0.93 -11.09 -7.01
C ARG A 44 -0.14 -12.38 -7.18
N ARG A 45 1.19 -12.32 -7.08
CA ARG A 45 2.13 -13.44 -7.22
C ARG A 45 2.71 -13.91 -5.88
N SER A 46 2.27 -13.34 -4.76
CA SER A 46 2.81 -13.68 -3.44
C SER A 46 2.14 -14.92 -2.83
N ALA A 47 2.94 -15.70 -2.10
CA ALA A 47 2.45 -16.79 -1.26
C ALA A 47 1.86 -16.24 0.07
N PRO A 48 0.92 -16.97 0.72
CA PRO A 48 0.40 -18.26 0.32
C PRO A 48 -0.61 -18.16 -0.83
N THR A 49 -0.70 -19.21 -1.64
CA THR A 49 -1.67 -19.32 -2.73
C THR A 49 -2.91 -20.10 -2.28
N THR A 50 -4.07 -19.76 -2.84
CA THR A 50 -5.31 -20.53 -2.72
C THR A 50 -5.21 -21.82 -3.54
N PRO A 51 -6.14 -22.79 -3.39
CA PRO A 51 -6.18 -23.99 -4.23
C PRO A 51 -6.26 -23.70 -5.74
N ASN A 52 -6.69 -22.50 -6.14
CA ASN A 52 -6.75 -22.06 -7.53
C ASN A 52 -5.49 -21.28 -7.95
N GLU A 53 -4.38 -21.42 -7.22
CA GLU A 53 -3.08 -20.77 -7.49
C GLU A 53 -3.10 -19.23 -7.48
N GLN A 54 -4.11 -18.63 -6.87
CA GLN A 54 -4.19 -17.18 -6.69
C GLN A 54 -3.57 -16.77 -5.34
N SER A 55 -2.87 -15.64 -5.27
CA SER A 55 -2.39 -15.11 -3.99
C SER A 55 -3.52 -14.85 -3.00
N ALA A 56 -3.46 -15.50 -1.84
CA ALA A 56 -4.41 -15.29 -0.75
C ALA A 56 -4.26 -13.88 -0.15
N TRP A 57 -3.05 -13.32 -0.14
CA TRP A 57 -2.82 -11.94 0.28
C TRP A 57 -3.55 -10.95 -0.60
N PHE A 58 -3.41 -11.09 -1.92
CA PHE A 58 -4.07 -10.19 -2.85
C PHE A 58 -5.59 -10.33 -2.76
N ALA A 59 -6.10 -11.56 -2.72
CA ALA A 59 -7.53 -11.81 -2.58
C ALA A 59 -8.11 -11.19 -1.30
N PHE A 60 -7.41 -11.33 -0.16
CA PHE A 60 -7.85 -10.75 1.11
C PHE A 60 -7.77 -9.22 1.10
N LEU A 61 -6.64 -8.65 0.67
CA LEU A 61 -6.41 -7.21 0.79
C LEU A 61 -7.12 -6.38 -0.28
N ASN A 62 -7.49 -6.95 -1.42
CA ASN A 62 -8.07 -6.19 -2.54
C ASN A 62 -9.50 -6.60 -2.90
N PHE A 63 -10.13 -7.47 -2.13
CA PHE A 63 -11.55 -7.74 -2.31
C PHE A 63 -12.41 -6.50 -2.01
N ASN A 64 -13.52 -6.37 -2.74
CA ASN A 64 -14.37 -5.17 -2.88
C ASN A 64 -13.73 -3.95 -3.56
N LYS A 65 -12.46 -4.03 -4.01
CA LYS A 65 -11.83 -2.95 -4.77
C LYS A 65 -11.92 -3.20 -6.27
N SER A 66 -12.00 -2.13 -7.05
CA SER A 66 -11.70 -2.15 -8.48
C SER A 66 -10.23 -1.81 -8.72
N SER A 67 -9.71 -2.16 -9.90
CA SER A 67 -8.33 -1.93 -10.28
C SER A 67 -8.26 -1.18 -11.60
N LEU A 68 -7.32 -0.23 -11.70
CA LEU A 68 -7.03 0.54 -12.89
C LEU A 68 -5.52 0.46 -13.19
N ILE A 69 -5.17 0.01 -14.38
CA ILE A 69 -3.78 -0.01 -14.84
C ILE A 69 -3.41 1.37 -15.38
N ILE A 70 -2.32 1.94 -14.85
CA ILE A 70 -1.69 3.14 -15.40
C ILE A 70 -0.21 2.85 -15.63
N ASP A 71 0.16 2.70 -16.90
CA ASP A 71 1.57 2.60 -17.31
C ASP A 71 2.28 3.93 -17.10
N ALA A 72 3.28 3.96 -16.21
CA ALA A 72 4.09 5.13 -15.92
C ALA A 72 4.95 5.60 -17.11
N THR A 73 5.22 4.73 -18.08
CA THR A 73 6.00 5.05 -19.29
C THR A 73 5.16 5.65 -20.40
N ALA A 74 3.83 5.51 -20.33
CA ALA A 74 2.94 5.99 -21.37
C ALA A 74 2.81 7.52 -21.33
N PRO A 75 2.71 8.19 -22.50
CA PRO A 75 2.37 9.61 -22.55
C PRO A 75 1.07 9.89 -21.78
N GLY A 76 1.04 10.97 -21.01
CA GLY A 76 -0.13 11.37 -20.24
C GLY A 76 -0.35 10.61 -18.93
N ALA A 77 0.59 9.76 -18.49
CA ALA A 77 0.37 8.90 -17.32
C ALA A 77 0.16 9.68 -16.01
N ILE A 78 0.93 10.77 -15.83
CA ILE A 78 0.80 11.66 -14.68
C ILE A 78 -0.56 12.34 -14.72
N GLU A 79 -0.95 12.87 -15.88
CA GLU A 79 -2.23 13.55 -16.08
C GLU A 79 -3.41 12.62 -15.82
N ARG A 80 -3.34 11.35 -16.24
CA ARG A 80 -4.36 10.34 -15.93
C ARG A 80 -4.47 10.06 -14.44
N LEU A 81 -3.33 9.88 -13.75
CA LEU A 81 -3.33 9.66 -12.30
C LEU A 81 -3.87 10.88 -11.55
N ILE A 82 -3.49 12.08 -11.98
CA ILE A 82 -3.95 13.33 -11.37
C ILE A 82 -5.45 13.54 -11.61
N ALA A 83 -5.96 13.24 -12.81
CA ALA A 83 -7.40 13.30 -13.09
C ALA A 83 -8.21 12.31 -12.23
N LEU A 84 -7.67 11.11 -12.01
CA LEU A 84 -8.28 10.13 -11.10
C LEU A 84 -8.34 10.67 -9.65
N ILE A 85 -7.26 11.29 -9.20
CA ILE A 85 -7.20 11.89 -7.86
C ILE A 85 -8.16 13.09 -7.75
N ASP A 86 -8.28 13.91 -8.79
CA ASP A 86 -9.21 15.05 -8.80
C ASP A 86 -10.67 14.62 -8.68
N ASP A 87 -10.99 13.38 -9.03
CA ASP A 87 -12.34 12.84 -9.06
C ASP A 87 -12.65 11.98 -7.81
N CYS A 88 -11.83 12.06 -6.77
CA CYS A 88 -12.00 11.31 -5.52
C CYS A 88 -11.98 12.20 -4.27
N GLU A 89 -12.49 11.67 -3.16
CA GLU A 89 -12.48 12.36 -1.86
C GLU A 89 -11.28 11.97 -1.00
N VAL A 90 -10.72 10.76 -1.20
CA VAL A 90 -9.62 10.23 -0.40
C VAL A 90 -8.53 9.62 -1.28
N VAL A 91 -7.27 10.04 -1.05
CA VAL A 91 -6.09 9.38 -1.61
C VAL A 91 -5.32 8.67 -0.50
N LEU A 92 -5.10 7.38 -0.70
CA LEU A 92 -4.22 6.54 0.11
C LEU A 92 -2.93 6.28 -0.65
N ASP A 93 -1.82 6.82 -0.14
CA ASP A 93 -0.52 6.78 -0.81
C ASP A 93 0.50 6.03 0.04
N GLY A 94 0.75 4.78 -0.34
CA GLY A 94 1.68 3.86 0.30
C GLY A 94 3.06 3.79 -0.35
N ARG A 95 3.40 4.71 -1.28
CA ARG A 95 4.64 4.62 -2.06
C ARG A 95 5.92 4.76 -1.22
N ASP A 96 5.85 5.41 -0.06
CA ASP A 96 6.98 5.50 0.89
C ASP A 96 7.17 4.22 1.73
N VAL A 97 6.20 3.30 1.69
CA VAL A 97 6.29 1.98 2.32
C VAL A 97 6.81 0.96 1.33
N ASP A 98 6.17 0.84 0.17
CA ASP A 98 6.63 0.05 -0.97
C ASP A 98 6.29 0.77 -2.28
N SER A 99 7.27 0.89 -3.17
CA SER A 99 7.09 1.52 -4.48
C SER A 99 6.09 0.72 -5.34
N ALA A 100 5.20 1.42 -6.03
CA ALA A 100 4.14 0.79 -6.82
C ALA A 100 4.38 0.77 -8.34
N ASP A 101 5.56 1.12 -8.84
CA ASP A 101 5.85 1.34 -10.28
C ASP A 101 4.77 2.17 -11.01
N CYS A 102 4.08 3.03 -10.26
CA CYS A 102 3.02 3.90 -10.73
C CYS A 102 3.59 5.28 -11.08
N PRO A 103 2.87 6.10 -11.86
CA PRO A 103 3.31 7.46 -12.17
C PRO A 103 3.58 8.28 -10.90
N SER A 104 4.51 9.23 -10.99
CA SER A 104 4.67 10.24 -9.94
C SER A 104 3.42 11.12 -9.86
N SER A 105 3.15 11.65 -8.68
CA SER A 105 2.08 12.62 -8.48
C SER A 105 2.49 13.65 -7.43
N ASP A 106 2.34 14.92 -7.77
CA ASP A 106 2.53 16.02 -6.83
C ASP A 106 1.25 16.22 -6.02
N ILE A 107 1.07 15.39 -5.00
CA ILE A 107 -0.11 15.47 -4.13
C ILE A 107 -0.17 16.81 -3.37
N ALA A 108 0.97 17.45 -3.11
CA ALA A 108 0.98 18.75 -2.46
C ALA A 108 0.32 19.82 -3.35
N ALA A 109 0.66 19.83 -4.65
CA ALA A 109 0.01 20.69 -5.62
C ALA A 109 -1.49 20.39 -5.75
N VAL A 110 -1.89 19.12 -5.75
CA VAL A 110 -3.32 18.75 -5.77
C VAL A 110 -4.05 19.26 -4.53
N ARG A 111 -3.48 19.08 -3.33
CA ARG A 111 -4.11 19.55 -2.08
C ARG A 111 -4.18 21.08 -2.00
N ALA A 112 -3.25 21.79 -2.63
CA ALA A 112 -3.31 23.25 -2.68
C ALA A 112 -4.52 23.76 -3.48
N ARG A 113 -5.01 23.00 -4.47
CA ARG A 113 -6.22 23.31 -5.26
C ARG A 113 -7.50 22.62 -4.77
N ARG A 114 -7.39 21.50 -4.06
CA ARG A 114 -8.49 20.72 -3.48
C ARG A 114 -8.32 20.63 -1.97
N SER A 115 -8.81 21.63 -1.26
CA SER A 115 -8.75 21.71 0.21
C SER A 115 -9.65 20.67 0.90
N ASP A 116 -10.62 20.12 0.18
CA ASP A 116 -11.53 19.05 0.58
C ASP A 116 -10.92 17.65 0.42
N LEU A 117 -9.82 17.51 -0.32
CA LEU A 117 -9.17 16.22 -0.54
C LEU A 117 -8.49 15.70 0.74
N ILE A 118 -8.91 14.52 1.18
CA ILE A 118 -8.29 13.82 2.30
C ILE A 118 -7.09 13.02 1.80
N TYR A 119 -5.90 13.36 2.30
CA TYR A 119 -4.67 12.63 1.98
C TYR A 119 -4.21 11.78 3.15
N LEU A 120 -4.02 10.48 2.88
CA LEU A 120 -3.53 9.50 3.82
C LEU A 120 -2.22 8.92 3.27
N GLY A 121 -1.10 9.54 3.65
CA GLY A 121 0.24 9.05 3.31
C GLY A 121 0.73 8.04 4.34
N ALA A 122 1.10 6.84 3.89
CA ALA A 122 1.71 5.83 4.74
C ALA A 122 3.24 5.86 4.60
N SER A 123 3.94 5.76 5.73
CA SER A 123 5.40 5.65 5.80
C SER A 123 5.79 4.85 7.04
N TRP A 124 6.97 4.23 7.03
CA TRP A 124 7.42 3.43 8.17
C TRP A 124 7.77 4.28 9.40
N PHE A 125 8.38 5.45 9.20
CA PHE A 125 8.90 6.29 10.28
C PHE A 125 8.51 7.78 10.17
N GLY A 126 7.59 8.13 9.26
CA GLY A 126 7.32 9.52 8.91
C GLY A 126 8.29 10.09 7.89
N ARG A 127 7.95 11.24 7.32
CA ARG A 127 8.81 12.01 6.39
C ARG A 127 9.74 12.99 7.10
N GLU A 128 9.56 13.15 8.40
CA GLU A 128 10.29 14.09 9.25
C GLU A 128 10.76 13.41 10.53
N GLY A 129 11.77 13.99 11.17
CA GLY A 129 12.32 13.50 12.43
C GLY A 129 13.53 12.57 12.27
N PRO A 130 14.09 12.09 13.40
CA PRO A 130 15.41 11.45 13.43
C PRO A 130 15.48 10.11 12.69
N ASN A 131 14.34 9.43 12.52
CA ASN A 131 14.27 8.11 11.89
C ASN A 131 13.69 8.15 10.47
N ALA A 132 13.42 9.34 9.91
CA ALA A 132 12.75 9.47 8.60
C ALA A 132 13.52 8.78 7.45
N ALA A 133 14.85 8.71 7.56
CA ALA A 133 15.72 8.08 6.58
C ALA A 133 15.95 6.57 6.82
N PHE A 134 15.30 5.96 7.82
CA PHE A 134 15.51 4.55 8.12
C PHE A 134 14.79 3.67 7.11
N ALA A 135 15.49 2.63 6.63
CA ALA A 135 14.85 1.55 5.90
C ALA A 135 13.88 0.80 6.83
N GLY A 136 12.60 0.80 6.46
CA GLY A 136 11.54 0.21 7.25
C GLY A 136 11.06 -1.12 6.68
N THR A 137 10.72 -2.02 7.59
CA THR A 137 9.89 -3.18 7.34
C THR A 137 8.99 -3.36 8.54
N GLU A 138 7.96 -4.19 8.38
CA GLU A 138 7.10 -4.63 9.48
C GLU A 138 7.92 -5.14 10.67
N SER A 139 8.96 -5.95 10.40
CA SER A 139 9.84 -6.49 11.42
C SER A 139 10.74 -5.43 12.06
N THR A 140 11.25 -4.47 11.28
CA THR A 140 12.03 -3.34 11.80
C THR A 140 11.20 -2.51 12.76
N VAL A 141 9.96 -2.17 12.38
CA VAL A 141 9.05 -1.39 13.24
C VAL A 141 8.69 -2.17 14.49
N ARG A 142 8.37 -3.47 14.39
CA ARG A 142 8.14 -4.32 15.58
C ARG A 142 9.34 -4.38 16.52
N ALA A 143 10.55 -4.45 15.98
CA ALA A 143 11.78 -4.48 16.78
C ALA A 143 11.96 -3.17 17.55
N LEU A 144 11.88 -2.03 16.86
CA LEU A 144 12.10 -0.71 17.45
C LEU A 144 10.97 -0.31 18.41
N ALA A 145 9.74 -0.74 18.16
CA ALA A 145 8.62 -0.56 19.09
C ALA A 145 8.73 -1.43 20.34
N GLY A 146 9.74 -2.31 20.43
CA GLY A 146 9.95 -3.20 21.57
C GLY A 146 9.00 -4.40 21.62
N LEU A 147 8.14 -4.59 20.62
CA LEU A 147 7.17 -5.70 20.57
C LEU A 147 7.88 -7.06 20.58
N ILE A 148 9.05 -7.15 19.95
CA ILE A 148 9.85 -8.38 19.92
C ILE A 148 10.30 -8.81 21.33
N LYS A 149 10.47 -7.86 22.28
CA LYS A 149 10.85 -8.19 23.67
C LYS A 149 9.71 -8.84 24.45
N LEU A 150 8.45 -8.61 24.04
CA LEU A 150 7.27 -9.09 24.73
C LEU A 150 6.79 -10.46 24.21
N VAL A 151 7.35 -10.92 23.09
CA VAL A 151 6.88 -12.13 22.39
C VAL A 151 7.96 -13.21 22.43
N GLY A 152 7.60 -14.38 22.94
CA GLY A 152 8.45 -15.57 23.00
C GLY A 152 8.63 -16.12 24.42
N PRO A 153 9.28 -17.28 24.56
CA PRO A 153 9.55 -17.87 25.87
C PRO A 153 10.50 -17.00 26.71
N ALA A 154 10.21 -16.82 28.00
CA ALA A 154 10.96 -15.93 28.90
C ALA A 154 12.47 -16.21 28.98
N ALA A 155 12.89 -17.46 28.72
CA ALA A 155 14.29 -17.90 28.80
C ALA A 155 14.99 -18.00 27.43
N ALA A 156 14.28 -17.77 26.32
CA ALA A 156 14.83 -17.91 24.97
C ALA A 156 15.00 -16.54 24.30
N ARG A 157 16.11 -16.33 23.58
CA ARG A 157 16.22 -15.16 22.70
C ARG A 157 15.17 -15.29 21.59
N THR A 158 14.32 -14.26 21.43
CA THR A 158 13.35 -14.21 20.34
C THR A 158 14.06 -14.31 19.00
N ARG A 159 13.81 -15.41 18.27
CA ARG A 159 14.33 -15.62 16.91
C ARG A 159 13.21 -15.30 15.94
N PHE A 160 13.39 -14.25 15.15
CA PHE A 160 12.63 -14.06 13.92
C PHE A 160 13.48 -14.57 12.76
N SER A 161 13.01 -15.59 12.04
CA SER A 161 13.60 -15.93 10.75
C SER A 161 12.99 -15.01 9.70
N VAL A 162 13.77 -14.04 9.20
CA VAL A 162 13.48 -13.42 7.90
C VAL A 162 14.10 -14.36 6.87
N SER A 163 13.27 -15.07 6.11
CA SER A 163 13.75 -15.88 4.99
C SER A 163 14.17 -14.93 3.87
N VAL A 164 15.44 -14.55 3.84
CA VAL A 164 16.05 -13.91 2.67
C VAL A 164 16.33 -15.02 1.66
N TRP A 165 15.48 -15.17 0.67
CA TRP A 165 15.70 -16.11 -0.42
C TRP A 165 16.64 -15.44 -1.43
N CYS A 166 17.93 -15.83 -1.40
CA CYS A 166 18.93 -15.39 -2.37
C CYS A 166 19.02 -16.47 -3.46
N GLU A 167 18.43 -16.19 -4.62
CA GLU A 167 18.50 -17.05 -5.79
C GLU A 167 19.87 -16.82 -6.48
N GLN A 168 20.89 -17.57 -6.06
CA GLN A 168 22.15 -17.62 -6.80
C GLN A 168 21.93 -18.39 -8.10
N HIS A 169 21.76 -17.66 -9.20
CA HIS A 169 21.92 -18.23 -10.54
C HIS A 169 23.41 -18.45 -10.78
N VAL A 170 23.79 -19.72 -10.93
CA VAL A 170 25.06 -20.16 -11.54
C VAL A 170 24.85 -20.21 -13.05
#